data_AF-A0A6C0LLZ8-F1
#
_entry.id   AF-A0A6C0LLZ8-F1
#
_cell.length_a   1.000
_cell.length_b   1.000
_cell.length_c   1.000
_cell.angle_alpha   90.00
_cell.angle_beta   90.00
_cell.angle_gamma   90.00
#
_symmetry.space_group_name_H-M   'P 1'
#
loop_
_entity.id
_entity.type
_entity.pdbx_description
1 polymer ?
#
loop_
_entity_poly.entity_id
_entity_poly.type
_entity_poly.pdbx_seq_one_letter_code
_entity_poly.pdbx_strand_id
1 'polypeptide(L)'
;MAEAEQQYQMPGAQSMQHACKIAVADDKPIMLDYWADSCDQKVVIGVRENGEKLLVKSEEEYTSPIAKIYKVDKEYLIITENSIYLTSDQIATRRIS
;
A
#
# COMPACT_ATOMS: atom_id res chain seq x y z
N MET A 1 13.14 -10.35 28.21
CA MET A 1 11.98 -10.69 27.38
C MET A 1 12.46 -10.50 25.96
N ALA A 2 12.57 -11.58 25.18
CA ALA A 2 13.07 -11.48 23.81
C ALA A 2 12.02 -10.76 22.97
N GLU A 3 12.30 -9.52 22.57
CA GLU A 3 11.61 -8.89 21.45
C GLU A 3 11.79 -9.83 20.26
N ALA A 4 10.72 -10.48 19.84
CA ALA A 4 10.73 -11.20 18.57
C ALA A 4 11.11 -10.17 17.53
N GLU A 5 12.28 -10.32 16.90
CA GLU A 5 12.67 -9.59 15.71
C GLU A 5 11.53 -9.81 14.70
N GLN A 6 10.59 -8.86 14.62
CA GLN A 6 9.65 -8.79 13.52
C GLN A 6 10.52 -8.58 12.31
N GLN A 7 10.74 -9.67 11.58
CA GLN A 7 11.50 -9.67 10.35
C GLN A 7 10.68 -8.92 9.31
N TYR A 8 10.70 -7.60 9.39
CA TYR A 8 10.06 -6.73 8.41
C TYR A 8 10.78 -6.98 7.09
N GLN A 9 10.10 -7.69 6.18
CA GLN A 9 10.60 -7.83 4.83
C GLN A 9 10.74 -6.42 4.27
N MET A 10 11.95 -6.04 3.88
CA MET A 10 12.15 -4.74 3.25
C MET A 10 11.47 -4.74 1.88
N PRO A 11 10.83 -3.65 1.46
CA PRO A 11 10.33 -3.54 0.10
C PRO A 11 11.47 -3.70 -0.90
N GLY A 12 11.19 -4.32 -2.05
CA GLY A 12 12.16 -4.48 -3.11
C GLY A 12 12.81 -3.15 -3.54
N ALA A 13 14.10 -3.20 -3.85
CA ALA A 13 14.86 -2.01 -4.27
C ALA A 13 14.25 -1.33 -5.51
N GLN A 14 13.71 -2.09 -6.47
CA GLN A 14 13.03 -1.55 -7.65
C GLN A 14 11.74 -0.82 -7.28
N SER A 15 10.92 -1.42 -6.42
CA SER A 15 9.67 -0.86 -5.92
C SER A 15 9.90 0.47 -5.20
N MET A 16 10.95 0.53 -4.37
CA MET A 16 11.36 1.76 -3.70
C MET A 16 11.88 2.82 -4.68
N GLN A 17 12.71 2.44 -5.67
CA GLN A 17 13.17 3.37 -6.71
C GLN A 17 12.00 3.95 -7.53
N HIS A 18 11.00 3.12 -7.86
CA HIS A 18 9.84 3.56 -8.61
C HIS A 18 8.99 4.53 -7.77
N ALA A 19 8.79 4.24 -6.49
CA ALA A 19 8.06 5.11 -5.58
C ALA A 19 8.77 6.46 -5.41
N CYS A 20 10.11 6.46 -5.28
CA CYS A 20 10.90 7.69 -5.25
C CYS A 20 10.78 8.50 -6.54
N LYS A 21 10.78 7.86 -7.72
CA LYS A 21 10.61 8.56 -9.00
C LYS A 21 9.26 9.29 -9.06
N ILE A 22 8.19 8.64 -8.60
CA ILE A 22 6.86 9.26 -8.55
C ILE A 22 6.84 10.35 -7.49
N ALA A 23 7.35 10.10 -6.29
CA ALA A 23 7.39 11.08 -5.20
C ALA A 23 8.05 12.39 -5.63
N VAL A 24 9.16 12.31 -6.37
CA VAL A 24 9.88 13.48 -6.91
C VAL A 24 9.11 14.16 -8.04
N ALA A 25 8.43 13.40 -8.92
CA ALA A 25 7.70 13.96 -10.05
C ALA A 25 6.37 14.63 -9.64
N ASP A 26 5.69 14.04 -8.65
CA ASP A 26 4.33 14.39 -8.25
C ASP A 26 4.28 15.16 -6.92
N ASP A 27 5.44 15.41 -6.30
CA ASP A 27 5.63 16.04 -4.98
C ASP A 27 4.78 15.39 -3.87
N LYS A 28 4.85 14.06 -3.77
CA LYS A 28 4.05 13.27 -2.82
C LYS A 28 4.94 12.50 -1.84
N PRO A 29 4.66 12.56 -0.52
CA PRO A 29 5.36 11.74 0.45
C PRO A 29 5.06 10.25 0.25
N ILE A 30 6.08 9.43 0.54
CA ILE A 30 5.95 7.98 0.54
C ILE A 30 5.62 7.53 1.97
N MET A 31 4.49 6.85 2.09
CA MET A 31 3.85 6.39 3.31
C MET A 31 4.02 4.87 3.41
N LEU A 32 4.75 4.41 4.43
CA LEU A 32 5.10 2.99 4.66
C LEU A 32 4.36 2.40 5.86
N ASP A 33 3.42 3.13 6.45
CA ASP A 33 2.60 2.73 7.59
C ASP A 33 1.75 1.48 7.30
N TYR A 34 1.36 1.24 6.04
CA TYR A 34 0.63 0.04 5.63
C TYR A 34 1.52 -1.13 5.21
N TRP A 35 2.84 -0.95 5.11
CA TRP A 35 3.75 -1.96 4.56
C TRP A 35 3.77 -3.22 5.43
N ALA A 36 4.05 -3.05 6.72
CA ALA A 36 4.09 -4.14 7.70
C ALA A 36 2.79 -4.96 7.70
N ASP A 37 1.65 -4.29 7.84
CA ASP A 37 0.34 -4.92 7.88
C ASP A 37 -0.03 -5.58 6.54
N SER A 38 0.49 -5.05 5.41
CA SER A 38 0.29 -5.67 4.10
C SER A 38 1.05 -6.99 3.95
N CYS A 39 2.24 -7.10 4.56
CA CYS A 39 2.99 -8.36 4.62
C CYS A 39 2.29 -9.41 5.48
N ASP A 40 1.61 -8.97 6.56
CA ASP A 40 0.74 -9.81 7.39
C ASP A 40 -0.63 -10.13 6.77
N GLN A 41 -0.89 -9.66 5.54
CA GLN A 41 -2.19 -9.79 4.85
C GLN A 41 -3.38 -9.21 5.64
N LYS A 42 -3.11 -8.28 6.56
CA LYS A 42 -4.15 -7.55 7.32
C LYS A 42 -4.78 -6.43 6.49
N VAL A 43 -4.04 -5.94 5.51
CA VAL A 43 -4.50 -4.91 4.58
C VAL A 43 -5.17 -5.55 3.37
N VAL A 44 -6.25 -4.95 2.91
CA VAL A 44 -6.99 -5.36 1.70
C VAL A 44 -7.30 -4.16 0.82
N ILE A 45 -7.39 -4.40 -0.49
CA ILE A 45 -7.89 -3.40 -1.45
C ILE A 45 -9.41 -3.50 -1.47
N GLY A 46 -10.09 -2.51 -0.90
CA GLY A 46 -11.55 -2.35 -0.97
C GLY A 46 -11.96 -1.73 -2.31
N VAL A 47 -12.86 -2.37 -3.04
CA VAL A 47 -13.47 -1.83 -4.27
C VAL A 47 -14.91 -1.42 -3.97
N ARG A 48 -15.22 -0.12 -4.07
CA ARG A 48 -16.59 0.42 -3.92
C ARG A 48 -17.43 0.11 -5.16
N GLU A 49 -18.75 0.19 -5.00
CA GLU A 49 -19.71 0.02 -6.11
C GLU A 49 -19.46 0.99 -7.28
N ASN A 50 -18.94 2.19 -6.98
CA ASN A 50 -18.57 3.20 -7.97
C ASN A 50 -17.29 2.86 -8.76
N GLY A 51 -16.63 1.72 -8.48
CA GLY A 51 -15.37 1.31 -9.10
C GLY A 51 -14.12 1.93 -8.48
N GLU A 52 -14.28 2.80 -7.49
CA GLU A 52 -13.18 3.37 -6.72
C GLU A 52 -12.51 2.30 -5.85
N LYS A 53 -11.18 2.34 -5.80
CA LYS A 53 -10.38 1.44 -4.95
C LYS A 53 -9.89 2.23 -3.76
N LEU A 54 -9.88 1.65 -2.58
CA LEU A 54 -9.24 2.22 -1.38
C LEU A 54 -8.47 1.14 -0.65
N LEU A 55 -7.44 1.54 0.08
CA LEU A 55 -6.67 0.63 0.91
C LEU A 55 -7.34 0.57 2.28
N VAL A 56 -7.77 -0.61 2.69
CA VAL A 56 -8.48 -0.86 3.94
C VAL A 56 -7.58 -1.72 4.82
N LYS A 57 -7.20 -1.21 5.99
CA LYS A 57 -6.53 -2.01 7.01
C LYS A 57 -7.52 -2.55 8.03
N SER A 58 -8.49 -1.72 8.42
CA SER A 58 -9.59 -2.07 9.33
C SER A 58 -10.84 -1.26 8.97
N GLU A 59 -11.99 -1.59 9.56
CA GLU A 59 -13.25 -0.86 9.35
C GLU A 59 -13.14 0.65 9.69
N GLU A 60 -12.23 0.99 10.61
CA GLU A 60 -11.98 2.37 11.07
C GLU A 60 -10.75 3.02 10.39
N GLU A 61 -9.86 2.22 9.78
CA GLU A 61 -8.58 2.70 9.22
C GLU A 61 -8.49 2.34 7.73
N TYR A 62 -8.80 3.32 6.90
CA TYR A 62 -8.73 3.24 5.44
C TYR A 62 -8.12 4.51 4.84
N THR A 63 -7.52 4.37 3.67
CA THR A 63 -6.96 5.51 2.93
C THR A 63 -8.04 6.22 2.10
N SER A 64 -7.70 7.42 1.62
CA SER A 64 -8.42 8.07 0.52
C SER A 64 -8.51 7.16 -0.72
N PRO A 65 -9.44 7.46 -1.65
CA PRO A 65 -9.53 6.76 -2.92
C PRO A 65 -8.18 6.71 -3.64
N ILE A 66 -7.84 5.54 -4.11
CA ILE A 66 -6.66 5.25 -4.88
C ILE A 66 -6.87 5.79 -6.29
N ALA A 67 -6.02 6.73 -6.68
CA ALA A 67 -6.00 7.29 -8.03
C ALA A 67 -5.32 6.33 -9.02
N LYS A 68 -4.20 5.72 -8.62
CA LYS A 68 -3.44 4.78 -9.47
C LYS A 68 -2.81 3.67 -8.64
N ILE A 69 -2.70 2.49 -9.23
CA ILE A 69 -1.96 1.34 -8.66
C ILE A 69 -0.96 0.88 -9.71
N TYR A 70 0.30 0.76 -9.30
CA TYR A 70 1.35 0.12 -10.07
C TYR A 70 1.78 -1.16 -9.39
N LYS A 71 1.98 -2.22 -10.17
CA LYS A 71 2.64 -3.44 -9.69
C LYS A 71 4.10 -3.38 -10.08
N VAL A 72 5.00 -3.52 -9.10
CA VAL A 72 6.44 -3.63 -9.33
C VAL A 72 6.88 -4.91 -8.63
N ASP A 73 7.40 -5.87 -9.38
CA ASP A 73 7.78 -7.20 -8.88
C ASP A 73 6.69 -7.87 -8.02
N LYS A 74 6.87 -7.85 -6.69
CA LYS A 74 6.00 -8.48 -5.68
C LYS A 74 5.37 -7.45 -4.75
N GLU A 75 5.35 -6.20 -5.18
CA GLU A 75 4.78 -5.08 -4.44
C GLU A 75 3.80 -4.28 -5.30
N TYR A 76 2.84 -3.66 -4.61
CA TYR A 76 1.98 -2.64 -5.18
C TYR A 76 2.40 -1.25 -4.67
N LEU A 77 2.54 -0.32 -5.60
CA LEU A 77 2.64 1.10 -5.34
C LEU A 77 1.26 1.71 -5.56
N ILE A 78 0.69 2.23 -4.48
CA ILE A 78 -0.65 2.77 -4.43
C ILE A 78 -0.55 4.28 -4.31
N ILE A 79 -1.09 5.00 -5.28
CA ILE A 79 -1.04 6.45 -5.32
C ILE A 79 -2.43 6.98 -5.03
N THR A 80 -2.53 7.75 -3.96
CA THR A 80 -3.71 8.53 -3.63
C THR A 80 -3.51 9.98 -4.09
N GLU A 81 -4.45 10.85 -3.77
CA GLU A 81 -4.36 12.27 -4.13
C GLU A 81 -3.15 12.96 -3.51
N ASN A 82 -2.77 12.61 -2.27
CA ASN A 82 -1.75 13.33 -1.50
C ASN A 82 -0.54 12.49 -1.10
N SER A 83 -0.58 11.17 -1.27
CA SER A 83 0.47 10.28 -0.76
C SER A 83 0.60 8.99 -1.58
N ILE A 84 1.79 8.40 -1.50
CA ILE A 84 2.14 7.14 -2.16
C ILE A 84 2.32 6.08 -1.08
N TYR A 85 1.57 5.00 -1.14
CA TYR A 85 1.68 3.86 -0.25
C TYR A 85 2.39 2.70 -0.95
N LEU A 86 3.21 1.95 -0.21
CA LEU A 86 3.72 0.65 -0.66
C LEU A 86 3.04 -0.47 0.11
N THR A 87 2.65 -1.51 -0.60
CA THR A 87 2.11 -2.73 -0.01
C THR A 87 2.65 -3.97 -0.72
N SER A 88 2.58 -5.13 -0.07
CA SER A 88 2.87 -6.40 -0.71
C SER A 88 1.81 -6.76 -1.76
N ASP A 89 2.18 -7.48 -2.82
CA ASP A 89 1.21 -7.94 -3.82
C ASP A 89 0.28 -9.07 -3.33
N GLN A 90 0.55 -9.58 -2.13
CA GLN A 90 -0.19 -10.66 -1.48
C GLN A 90 -1.47 -10.20 -0.76
N ILE A 91 -1.77 -8.88 -0.78
CA ILE A 91 -2.99 -8.36 -0.18
C ILE A 91 -4.23 -8.76 -0.98
N ALA A 92 -5.30 -9.12 -0.28
CA ALA A 92 -6.55 -9.51 -0.92
C ALA A 92 -7.30 -8.29 -1.46
N THR A 93 -8.09 -8.48 -2.51
CA THR A 93 -9.04 -7.47 -3.00
C THR A 93 -10.45 -7.90 -2.61
N ARG A 94 -11.20 -7.03 -1.91
CA ARG A 94 -12.60 -7.28 -1.53
C ARG A 94 -13.50 -6.19 -2.10
N ARG A 95 -14.70 -6.57 -2.54
CA ARG A 95 -15.75 -5.59 -2.85
C ARG A 95 -16.42 -5.18 -1.54
N ILE A 96 -16.56 -3.88 -1.35
CA ILE A 96 -17.25 -3.28 -0.21
C ILE A 96 -18.48 -2.54 -0.75
N SER A 97 -19.63 -2.82 -0.16
CA SER A 97 -20.94 -2.21 -0.45
C SER A 97 -21.25 -1.15 0.59
#